data_AF-A0A512C3K8-F1
#
_entry.id   AF-A0A512C3K8-F1
#
_cell.length_a   1.000
_cell.length_b   1.000
_cell.length_c   1.000
_cell.angle_alpha   90.00
_cell.angle_beta   90.00
_cell.angle_gamma   90.00
#
_symmetry.space_group_name_H-M   'P 1'
#
loop_
_entity.id
_entity.type
_entity.pdbx_description
1 polymer ?
#
loop_
_entity_poly.entity_id
_entity_poly.type
_entity_poly.pdbx_seq_one_letter_code
_entity_poly.pdbx_strand_id
1 'polypeptide(L)'
;MTGCPELARQTLLLIADLISGLSQQIRKIEIELMKWHRADAVCQRLETIPGIGFITATALAATVNNARAFRSGRQFSAWLGLVPKQHSSGGKERLGAISKTGDLYLRHLLVVGATAVLRYTKRKATKVRLVTVALANKIVRIAWAVMARGETYRATATA
;
A
#
# COMPACT_ATOMS: atom_id res chain seq x y z
N MET A 1 0.39 -41.00 -26.34
CA MET A 1 0.65 -39.63 -25.80
C MET A 1 -0.39 -38.71 -26.40
N THR A 2 -1.59 -38.67 -25.84
CA THR A 2 -2.67 -37.83 -26.36
C THR A 2 -2.42 -36.39 -25.93
N GLY A 3 -1.99 -35.58 -26.90
CA GLY A 3 -1.83 -34.15 -26.76
C GLY A 3 -3.14 -33.48 -26.36
N CYS A 4 -3.02 -32.31 -25.73
CA CYS A 4 -4.12 -31.46 -25.30
C CYS A 4 -5.25 -31.41 -26.35
N PRO A 5 -6.53 -31.61 -25.97
CA PRO A 5 -7.66 -31.51 -26.89
C PRO A 5 -7.65 -30.18 -27.67
N GLU A 6 -7.96 -30.21 -28.96
CA GLU A 6 -7.87 -29.04 -29.84
C GLU A 6 -8.67 -27.84 -29.32
N LEU A 7 -9.87 -28.08 -28.81
CA LEU A 7 -10.72 -27.04 -28.21
C LEU A 7 -10.07 -26.40 -26.98
N ALA A 8 -9.37 -27.18 -26.16
CA ALA A 8 -8.64 -26.68 -25.00
C ALA A 8 -7.43 -25.85 -25.45
N ARG A 9 -6.69 -26.30 -26.49
CA ARG A 9 -5.59 -25.54 -27.09
C ARG A 9 -6.07 -24.19 -27.63
N GLN A 10 -7.17 -24.15 -28.37
CA GLN A 10 -7.75 -22.91 -28.90
C GLN A 10 -8.19 -21.95 -27.79
N THR A 11 -8.86 -22.48 -26.76
CA THR A 11 -9.31 -21.67 -25.61
C THR A 11 -8.11 -21.08 -24.86
N LEU A 12 -7.05 -21.87 -24.64
CA LEU A 12 -5.83 -21.40 -23.98
C LEU A 12 -5.11 -20.32 -24.79
N LEU A 13 -5.06 -20.43 -26.11
CA LEU A 13 -4.48 -19.40 -26.99
C LEU A 13 -5.27 -18.08 -26.89
N LEU A 14 -6.61 -18.14 -26.91
CA LEU A 14 -7.44 -16.94 -26.72
C LEU A 14 -7.19 -16.26 -25.37
N ILE A 15 -7.10 -17.03 -24.28
CA ILE A 15 -6.79 -16.49 -22.95
C ILE A 15 -5.38 -15.87 -22.94
N ALA A 16 -4.41 -16.51 -23.57
CA ALA A 16 -3.04 -15.99 -23.65
C ALA A 16 -3.01 -14.64 -24.40
N ASP A 17 -3.74 -14.51 -25.50
CA ASP A 17 -3.85 -13.27 -26.27
C ASP A 17 -4.52 -12.16 -25.45
N LEU A 18 -5.59 -12.48 -24.72
CA LEU A 18 -6.25 -11.54 -23.81
C LEU A 18 -5.31 -11.06 -22.70
N ILE A 19 -4.57 -11.97 -22.06
CA ILE A 19 -3.57 -11.62 -21.03
C ILE A 19 -2.48 -10.73 -21.62
N SER A 20 -1.98 -11.06 -22.82
CA SER A 20 -0.96 -10.28 -23.52
C SER A 20 -1.46 -8.85 -23.82
N GLY A 21 -2.67 -8.73 -24.36
CA GLY A 21 -3.30 -7.45 -24.67
C GLY A 21 -3.52 -6.59 -23.43
N LEU A 22 -4.05 -7.16 -22.35
CA LEU A 22 -4.23 -6.44 -21.08
C LEU A 22 -2.89 -6.04 -20.46
N SER A 23 -1.88 -6.91 -20.53
CA SER A 23 -0.52 -6.62 -20.04
C SER A 23 0.15 -5.46 -20.79
N GLN A 24 -0.16 -5.28 -22.08
CA GLN A 24 0.29 -4.11 -22.83
C GLN A 24 -0.42 -2.83 -22.40
N GLN A 25 -1.74 -2.89 -22.16
CA GLN A 25 -2.50 -1.73 -21.69
C GLN A 25 -2.07 -1.30 -20.28
N ILE A 26 -1.85 -2.24 -19.37
CA ILE A 26 -1.33 -1.96 -18.02
C ILE A 26 0.02 -1.23 -18.12
N ARG A 27 0.96 -1.72 -18.95
CA ARG A 27 2.26 -1.08 -19.14
C ARG A 27 2.15 0.36 -19.67
N LYS A 28 1.22 0.63 -20.58
CA LYS A 28 0.97 2.00 -21.07
C LYS A 28 0.52 2.92 -19.92
N ILE A 29 -0.40 2.45 -19.08
CA ILE A 29 -0.88 3.19 -17.91
C ILE A 29 0.25 3.40 -16.89
N GLU A 30 1.07 2.39 -16.64
CA GLU A 30 2.23 2.48 -15.73
C GLU A 30 3.23 3.55 -16.20
N ILE A 31 3.46 3.67 -17.51
CA ILE A 31 4.32 4.72 -18.08
C ILE A 31 3.74 6.12 -17.78
N GLU A 32 2.44 6.33 -17.98
CA GLU A 32 1.80 7.61 -17.68
C GLU A 32 1.80 7.91 -16.18
N LEU A 33 1.55 6.91 -15.33
CA LEU A 33 1.67 7.05 -13.89
C LEU A 33 3.09 7.41 -13.46
N MET A 34 4.12 6.82 -14.08
CA MET A 34 5.51 7.15 -13.78
C MET A 34 5.87 8.57 -14.22
N LYS A 35 5.33 9.06 -15.34
CA LYS A 35 5.50 10.46 -15.75
C LYS A 35 4.87 11.40 -14.72
N TRP A 36 3.63 11.13 -14.30
CA TRP A 36 2.98 11.92 -13.26
C TRP A 36 3.75 11.87 -11.94
N HIS A 37 4.17 10.68 -11.50
CA HIS A 37 4.98 10.48 -10.30
C HIS A 37 6.25 11.34 -10.29
N ARG A 38 6.94 11.46 -11.43
CA ARG A 38 8.15 12.28 -11.58
C ARG A 38 7.88 13.79 -11.53
N ALA A 39 6.71 14.21 -12.01
CA ALA A 39 6.30 15.62 -12.01
C ALA A 39 5.75 16.08 -10.65
N ASP A 40 5.27 15.14 -9.82
CA ASP A 40 4.61 15.45 -8.56
C ASP A 40 5.55 15.33 -7.35
N ALA A 41 5.78 16.46 -6.66
CA ALA A 41 6.68 16.52 -5.51
C ALA A 41 6.18 15.72 -4.29
N VAL A 42 4.87 15.52 -4.12
CA VAL A 42 4.32 14.69 -3.04
C VAL A 42 4.65 13.23 -3.31
N CYS A 43 4.44 12.77 -4.54
CA CYS A 43 4.77 11.42 -4.99
C CYS A 43 6.26 11.10 -4.79
N GLN A 44 7.15 12.00 -5.22
CA GLN A 44 8.60 11.86 -5.03
C GLN A 44 8.97 11.74 -3.55
N ARG A 45 8.42 12.60 -2.68
CA ARG A 45 8.68 12.54 -1.23
C ARG A 45 8.13 11.26 -0.60
N LEU A 46 6.97 10.78 -1.02
CA LEU A 46 6.36 9.56 -0.50
C LEU A 46 7.19 8.31 -0.82
N GLU A 47 7.75 8.21 -2.03
CA GLU A 47 8.59 7.07 -2.44
C GLU A 47 9.90 6.97 -1.65
N THR A 48 10.37 8.06 -1.02
CA THR A 48 11.54 7.98 -0.12
C THR A 48 11.30 7.14 1.14
N ILE A 49 10.04 6.81 1.46
CA ILE A 49 9.68 6.00 2.62
C ILE A 49 9.85 4.50 2.28
N PRO A 50 10.66 3.73 3.03
CA PRO A 50 10.78 2.30 2.81
C PRO A 50 9.42 1.59 2.87
N GLY A 51 9.09 0.88 1.78
CA GLY A 51 7.80 0.19 1.62
C GLY A 51 6.76 1.00 0.85
N ILE A 52 7.07 2.20 0.37
CA ILE A 52 6.26 2.95 -0.59
C ILE A 52 7.04 3.03 -1.91
N GLY A 53 6.52 2.41 -2.96
CA GLY A 53 7.00 2.59 -4.34
C GLY A 53 6.07 3.51 -5.13
N PHE A 54 6.43 3.84 -6.38
CA PHE A 54 5.68 4.77 -7.22
C PHE A 54 4.16 4.48 -7.31
N ILE A 55 3.71 3.22 -7.41
CA ILE A 55 2.26 2.90 -7.45
C ILE A 55 1.57 3.32 -6.14
N THR A 56 2.19 3.02 -4.99
CA THR A 56 1.65 3.41 -3.69
C THR A 56 1.72 4.93 -3.48
N ALA A 57 2.79 5.57 -3.94
CA ALA A 57 2.96 7.02 -3.85
C ALA A 57 1.91 7.76 -4.68
N THR A 58 1.74 7.37 -5.94
CA THR A 58 0.72 7.91 -6.87
C THR A 58 -0.69 7.65 -6.34
N ALA A 59 -0.99 6.46 -5.84
CA ALA A 59 -2.30 6.18 -5.23
C ALA A 59 -2.56 7.07 -4.00
N LEU A 60 -1.57 7.24 -3.10
CA LEU A 60 -1.73 8.10 -1.94
C LEU A 60 -1.92 9.57 -2.33
N ALA A 61 -1.12 10.08 -3.27
CA ALA A 61 -1.23 11.46 -3.73
C ALA A 61 -2.56 11.73 -4.46
N ALA A 62 -3.06 10.77 -5.25
CA ALA A 62 -4.33 10.90 -5.96
C ALA A 62 -5.52 10.88 -5.00
N THR A 63 -5.49 10.03 -3.98
CA THR A 63 -6.61 9.89 -3.03
C THR A 63 -6.59 10.97 -1.94
N VAL A 64 -5.41 11.46 -1.54
CA VAL A 64 -5.25 12.38 -0.41
C VAL A 64 -4.92 13.80 -0.89
N ASN A 65 -5.96 14.55 -1.24
CA ASN A 65 -5.80 15.92 -1.76
C ASN A 65 -5.25 16.92 -0.71
N ASN A 66 -5.61 16.75 0.57
CA ASN A 66 -5.10 17.58 1.67
C ASN A 66 -4.82 16.76 2.93
N ALA A 67 -3.56 16.37 3.13
CA ALA A 67 -3.14 15.61 4.31
C ALA A 67 -3.29 16.38 5.64
N ARG A 68 -3.33 17.71 5.61
CA ARG A 68 -3.54 18.55 6.81
C ARG A 68 -4.97 18.51 7.32
N ALA A 69 -5.92 18.00 6.53
CA ALA A 69 -7.29 17.76 6.99
C ALA A 69 -7.38 16.72 8.13
N PHE A 70 -6.37 15.86 8.25
CA PHE A 70 -6.24 14.94 9.37
C PHE A 70 -5.47 15.59 10.51
N ARG A 71 -6.04 15.58 11.72
CA ARG A 71 -5.45 16.11 12.96
C ARG A 71 -4.16 15.40 13.36
N SER A 72 -3.99 14.14 12.97
CA SER A 72 -2.81 13.36 13.27
C SER A 72 -2.64 12.17 12.33
N GLY A 73 -1.42 11.63 12.25
CA GLY A 73 -1.17 10.37 11.54
C GLY A 73 -1.94 9.18 12.12
N ARG A 74 -2.34 9.22 13.40
CA ARG A 74 -3.23 8.19 13.98
C ARG A 74 -4.63 8.28 13.37
N GLN A 75 -5.16 9.49 13.19
CA GLN A 75 -6.45 9.69 12.52
C GLN A 75 -6.36 9.26 11.05
N PHE A 76 -5.26 9.58 10.37
CA PHE A 76 -5.03 9.12 8.99
C PHE A 76 -4.97 7.58 8.89
N SER A 77 -4.26 6.92 9.80
CA SER A 77 -4.25 5.45 9.87
C SER A 77 -5.62 4.85 10.20
N ALA A 78 -6.44 5.53 10.98
CA ALA A 78 -7.79 5.09 11.28
C ALA A 78 -8.69 5.18 10.03
N TRP A 79 -8.57 6.28 9.28
CA TRP A 79 -9.27 6.48 8.01
C TRP A 79 -8.90 5.41 6.96
N LEU A 80 -7.63 4.98 6.92
CA LEU A 80 -7.18 3.84 6.10
C LEU A 80 -7.54 2.45 6.66
N GLY A 81 -8.23 2.38 7.80
CA GLY A 81 -8.67 1.12 8.39
C GLY A 81 -7.54 0.24 8.95
N LEU A 82 -6.37 0.81 9.27
CA LEU A 82 -5.19 0.12 9.81
C LEU A 82 -5.10 0.16 11.35
N VAL A 83 -6.16 0.60 12.02
CA VAL A 83 -6.28 0.63 13.49
C VAL A 83 -7.22 -0.48 14.00
N PRO A 84 -7.04 -0.98 15.23
CA PRO A 84 -8.00 -1.85 15.89
C PRO A 84 -9.38 -1.19 16.01
N LYS A 85 -10.46 -1.97 15.93
CA LYS A 85 -11.81 -1.52 16.27
C LYS A 85 -11.88 -1.22 17.77
N GLN A 86 -12.49 -0.11 18.13
CA GLN A 86 -12.76 0.22 19.52
C GLN A 86 -14.19 -0.18 19.87
N HIS A 87 -14.34 -1.02 20.89
CA HIS A 87 -15.62 -1.35 21.52
C HIS A 87 -15.56 -0.89 22.97
N SER A 88 -16.28 0.18 23.29
CA SER A 88 -16.34 0.72 24.65
C SER A 88 -17.78 0.66 25.15
N SER A 89 -18.00 -0.02 26.29
CA SER A 89 -19.29 -0.03 26.98
C SER A 89 -19.08 0.09 28.49
N GLY A 90 -19.93 0.85 29.17
CA GLY A 90 -19.89 1.01 30.63
C GLY A 90 -18.53 1.44 31.20
N GLY A 91 -17.80 2.32 30.50
CA GLY A 91 -16.47 2.80 30.92
C GLY A 91 -15.31 1.82 30.71
N LYS A 92 -15.53 0.64 30.15
CA LYS A 92 -14.46 -0.32 29.81
C LYS A 92 -14.12 -0.22 28.32
N GLU A 93 -12.89 0.14 28.01
CA GLU A 93 -12.37 0.13 26.65
C GLU A 93 -11.85 -1.26 26.26
N ARG A 94 -12.29 -1.78 25.11
CA ARG A 94 -11.77 -3.01 24.52
C ARG A 94 -11.36 -2.76 23.07
N LEU A 95 -10.12 -3.14 22.73
CA LEU A 95 -9.64 -3.14 21.35
C LEU A 95 -9.90 -4.50 20.71
N GLY A 96 -10.59 -4.50 19.58
CA GLY A 96 -10.91 -5.67 18.78
C GLY A 96 -9.93 -5.92 17.62
N ALA A 97 -10.39 -6.65 16.61
CA ALA A 97 -9.63 -6.86 15.37
C ALA A 97 -9.40 -5.54 14.62
N ILE A 98 -8.45 -5.52 13.68
CA ILE A 98 -8.24 -4.38 12.78
C ILE A 98 -9.54 -4.04 12.04
N SER A 99 -9.87 -2.74 11.97
CA SER A 99 -11.16 -2.27 11.48
C SER A 99 -11.48 -2.69 10.06
N LYS A 100 -10.52 -2.49 9.14
CA LYS A 100 -10.68 -2.71 7.70
C LYS A 100 -11.79 -1.86 7.05
N THR A 101 -12.28 -0.81 7.70
CA THR A 101 -13.37 0.08 7.23
C THR A 101 -12.89 1.25 6.37
N GLY A 102 -11.66 1.18 5.81
CA GLY A 102 -11.07 2.23 4.98
C GLY A 102 -10.86 1.77 3.54
N ASP A 103 -10.14 2.56 2.76
CA ASP A 103 -9.78 2.23 1.38
C ASP A 103 -9.03 0.89 1.30
N LEU A 104 -9.68 -0.12 0.70
CA LEU A 104 -9.15 -1.48 0.60
C LEU A 104 -7.90 -1.55 -0.28
N TYR A 105 -7.83 -0.72 -1.32
CA TYR A 105 -6.73 -0.69 -2.27
C TYR A 105 -5.48 -0.08 -1.62
N LEU A 106 -5.60 1.10 -1.01
CA LEU A 106 -4.50 1.72 -0.27
C LEU A 106 -4.01 0.81 0.86
N ARG A 107 -4.94 0.21 1.61
CA ARG A 107 -4.59 -0.74 2.68
C ARG A 107 -3.81 -1.93 2.13
N HIS A 108 -4.22 -2.47 0.98
CA HIS A 108 -3.51 -3.57 0.34
C HIS A 108 -2.09 -3.16 -0.05
N LEU A 109 -1.92 -2.04 -0.77
CA LEU A 109 -0.62 -1.53 -1.20
C LEU A 109 0.33 -1.31 -0.03
N LEU A 110 -0.14 -0.71 1.06
CA LEU A 110 0.65 -0.45 2.26
C LEU A 110 1.08 -1.73 2.98
N VAL A 111 0.21 -2.75 3.03
CA VAL A 111 0.53 -4.05 3.63
C VAL A 111 1.51 -4.83 2.76
N VAL A 112 1.38 -4.77 1.43
CA VAL A 112 2.35 -5.36 0.49
C VAL A 112 3.71 -4.68 0.63
N GLY A 113 3.74 -3.36 0.67
CA GLY A 113 4.93 -2.55 0.92
C GLY A 113 5.65 -2.90 2.23
N ALA A 114 4.89 -2.97 3.33
CA ALA A 114 5.42 -3.41 4.62
C ALA A 114 5.96 -4.85 4.58
N THR A 115 5.29 -5.75 3.84
CA THR A 115 5.75 -7.13 3.66
C THR A 115 7.09 -7.18 2.94
N ALA A 116 7.27 -6.38 1.89
CA ALA A 116 8.53 -6.29 1.16
C ALA A 116 9.68 -5.81 2.07
N VAL A 117 9.43 -4.78 2.89
CA VAL A 117 10.41 -4.28 3.88
C VAL A 117 10.80 -5.37 4.86
N LEU A 118 9.83 -6.10 5.44
CA LEU A 118 10.13 -7.19 6.37
C LEU A 118 10.95 -8.30 5.73
N ARG A 119 10.59 -8.73 4.51
CA ARG A 119 11.33 -9.75 3.75
C ARG A 119 12.77 -9.34 3.50
N TYR A 120 13.00 -8.06 3.17
CA TYR A 120 14.34 -7.53 2.95
C TYR A 120 15.20 -7.58 4.23
N THR A 121 14.63 -7.27 5.40
CA THR A 121 15.38 -7.26 6.68
C THR A 121 15.80 -8.64 7.19
N LYS A 122 15.39 -9.75 6.55
CA LYS A 122 15.66 -11.15 6.95
C LYS A 122 15.33 -11.48 8.43
N ARG A 123 14.59 -10.61 9.13
CA ARG A 123 14.19 -10.83 10.52
C ARG A 123 13.07 -11.87 10.55
N LYS A 124 13.33 -13.02 11.16
CA LYS A 124 12.30 -14.04 11.41
C LYS A 124 11.34 -13.52 12.49
N ALA A 125 10.16 -13.07 12.07
CA ALA A 125 9.08 -12.72 12.98
C ALA A 125 8.21 -13.97 13.26
N THR A 126 7.97 -14.28 14.54
CA THR A 126 7.07 -15.37 14.95
C THR A 126 5.61 -15.13 14.54
N LYS A 127 5.19 -13.86 14.49
CA LYS A 127 3.83 -13.44 14.07
C LYS A 127 3.89 -12.51 12.86
N VAL A 128 4.37 -13.02 11.72
CA VAL A 128 4.62 -12.25 10.48
C VAL A 128 3.47 -11.29 10.14
N ARG A 129 2.23 -11.79 10.07
CA ARG A 129 1.07 -10.96 9.70
C ARG A 129 0.81 -9.80 10.66
N LEU A 130 0.99 -10.01 11.97
CA LEU A 130 0.80 -8.97 12.96
C LEU A 130 1.89 -7.90 12.84
N VAL A 131 3.13 -8.32 12.68
CA VAL A 131 4.28 -7.42 12.49
C VAL A 131 4.16 -6.63 11.18
N THR A 132 3.71 -7.27 10.09
CA THR A 132 3.43 -6.59 8.81
C THR A 132 2.41 -5.48 8.98
N VAL A 133 1.28 -5.75 9.64
CA VAL A 133 0.23 -4.73 9.84
C VAL A 133 0.70 -3.60 10.75
N ALA A 134 1.47 -3.92 11.79
CA ALA A 134 2.07 -2.90 12.65
C ALA A 134 3.06 -2.01 11.89
N LEU A 135 3.90 -2.60 11.03
CA LEU A 135 4.81 -1.86 10.16
C LEU A 135 4.05 -1.01 9.13
N ALA A 136 3.00 -1.55 8.50
CA ALA A 136 2.15 -0.79 7.58
C ALA A 136 1.52 0.43 8.29
N ASN A 137 1.03 0.27 9.53
CA ASN A 137 0.51 1.38 10.32
C ASN A 137 1.61 2.43 10.60
N LYS A 138 2.84 2.00 10.94
CA LYS A 138 3.98 2.92 11.07
C LYS A 138 4.26 3.68 9.77
N ILE A 139 4.33 2.99 8.63
CA ILE A 139 4.56 3.58 7.29
C ILE A 139 3.48 4.64 7.01
N VAL A 140 2.22 4.35 7.30
CA VAL A 140 1.11 5.30 7.11
C VAL A 140 1.27 6.57 7.92
N ARG A 141 1.68 6.45 9.19
CA ARG A 141 1.89 7.62 10.05
C ARG A 141 3.05 8.49 9.55
N ILE A 142 4.09 7.86 9.00
CA ILE A 142 5.21 8.54 8.34
C ILE A 142 4.74 9.22 7.05
N ALA A 143 3.99 8.51 6.20
CA ALA A 143 3.44 9.04 4.95
C ALA A 143 2.57 10.28 5.21
N TRP A 144 1.71 10.24 6.22
CA TRP A 144 0.95 11.41 6.65
C TRP A 144 1.85 12.59 7.03
N ALA A 145 2.90 12.36 7.82
CA ALA A 145 3.80 13.42 8.24
C ALA A 145 4.54 14.04 7.04
N VAL A 146 5.02 13.21 6.12
CA VAL A 146 5.65 13.62 4.85
C VAL A 146 4.71 14.48 4.01
N MET A 147 3.46 14.05 3.82
CA MET A 147 2.47 14.81 3.05
C MET A 147 2.04 16.11 3.76
N ALA A 148 1.82 16.08 5.07
CA ALA A 148 1.32 17.24 5.81
C ALA A 148 2.38 18.34 5.98
N ARG A 149 3.65 17.95 6.16
CA ARG A 149 4.78 18.88 6.35
C ARG A 149 5.48 19.26 5.04
N GLY A 150 5.33 18.44 3.99
CA GLY A 150 6.03 18.66 2.72
C GLY A 150 7.52 18.34 2.79
N GLU A 151 7.96 17.57 3.78
CA GLU A 151 9.36 17.20 4.02
C GLU A 151 9.65 15.81 3.44
N THR A 152 10.86 15.61 2.93
CA THR A 152 11.34 14.27 2.54
C THR A 152 11.53 13.39 3.77
N TYR A 153 11.27 12.08 3.64
CA TYR A 153 11.55 11.14 4.72
C TYR A 153 13.06 11.15 5.05
N ARG A 154 13.38 11.30 6.33
CA ARG A 154 14.73 11.13 6.86
C ARG A 154 14.72 9.95 7.80
N ALA A 155 15.52 8.93 7.49
CA ALA A 155 15.73 7.85 8.44
C ALA A 155 16.41 8.43 9.69
N THR A 156 15.80 8.25 10.86
CA THR A 156 16.51 8.46 12.12
C THR A 156 17.70 7.52 12.15
N ALA A 157 18.92 8.06 12.25
CA ALA A 157 20.12 7.27 12.48
C ALA A 157 19.86 6.36 13.69
N THR A 158 19.85 5.06 13.45
CA THR A 158 19.79 4.07 14.52
C THR A 158 21.09 4.15 15.29
N ALA A 159 21.02 4.57 16.56
CA ALA A 159 22.03 4.29 17.56
C ALA A 159 22.08 2.80 17.89
#